data_AF-A0A425YGA6-F1
#
_entry.id   AF-A0A425YGA6-F1
#
_cell.length_a   1.000
_cell.length_b   1.000
_cell.length_c   1.000
_cell.angle_alpha   90.00
_cell.angle_beta   90.00
_cell.angle_gamma   90.00
#
_symmetry.space_group_name_H-M   'P 1'
#
loop_
_entity.id
_entity.type
_entity.pdbx_description
1 polymer ?
#
loop_
_entity_poly.entity_id
_entity_poly.type
_entity_poly.pdbx_seq_one_letter_code
_entity_poly.pdbx_strand_id
1 'polypeptide(L)'
;MRKVVEPPRFKGYRPFGVNSKSRKSIDLLYEEYEALKLADYDLLKHDEAAGLMGISRPTFARIYESARRKIAAALVEAKEIRTVFGNAVMDKNWYLCSKCNARFNIPETMDKETCPACNSKHIELINK
;
A
#
# COMPACT_ATOMS: atom_id res chain seq x y z
N MET A 1 -9.32 9.81 10.86
CA MET A 1 -7.98 9.19 10.71
C MET A 1 -8.13 8.09 9.67
N ARG A 2 -7.20 7.91 8.72
CA ARG A 2 -7.43 7.03 7.55
C ARG A 2 -6.78 5.67 7.76
N LYS A 3 -7.59 4.63 7.77
CA LYS A 3 -7.18 3.27 8.10
C LYS A 3 -6.72 2.53 6.85
N VAL A 4 -5.54 1.93 6.90
CA VAL A 4 -5.05 0.97 5.90
C VAL A 4 -4.97 -0.39 6.53
N VAL A 5 -5.67 -1.36 5.93
CA VAL A 5 -5.82 -2.71 6.48
C VAL A 5 -4.55 -3.54 6.29
N GLU A 6 -3.98 -3.52 5.08
CA GLU A 6 -2.76 -4.25 4.73
C GLU A 6 -1.86 -3.37 3.84
N PRO A 7 -0.54 -3.33 4.10
CA PRO A 7 0.41 -2.65 3.22
C PRO A 7 0.46 -3.34 1.85
N PRO A 8 0.71 -2.61 0.75
CA PRO A 8 0.88 -3.21 -0.57
C PRO A 8 1.92 -4.33 -0.56
N ARG A 9 1.60 -5.45 -1.23
CA ARG A 9 2.50 -6.62 -1.33
C ARG A 9 3.72 -6.39 -2.23
N PHE A 10 3.77 -5.27 -2.92
CA PHE A 10 4.87 -4.85 -3.78
C PHE A 10 5.47 -3.53 -3.25
N LYS A 11 6.69 -3.20 -3.69
CA LYS A 11 7.32 -1.89 -3.42
C LYS A 11 7.13 -0.90 -4.58
N GLY A 12 6.85 -1.42 -5.77
CA GLY A 12 6.58 -0.65 -6.97
C GLY A 12 6.33 -1.53 -8.19
N TYR A 13 5.91 -0.90 -9.29
CA TYR A 13 5.79 -1.49 -10.62
C TYR A 13 6.63 -0.70 -11.61
N ARG A 14 7.24 -1.40 -12.57
CA ARG A 14 8.05 -0.79 -13.62
C ARG A 14 7.54 -1.18 -15.00
N PRO A 15 7.32 -0.22 -15.93
CA PRO A 15 7.01 -0.52 -17.31
C PRO A 15 8.19 -1.22 -18.01
N PHE A 16 7.88 -2.21 -18.85
CA PHE A 16 8.87 -2.91 -19.66
C PHE A 16 9.10 -2.17 -20.99
N GLY A 17 10.32 -2.28 -21.55
CA GLY A 17 10.64 -1.72 -22.87
C GLY A 17 10.86 -0.20 -22.94
N VAL A 18 10.96 0.48 -21.79
CA VAL A 18 11.21 1.93 -21.73
C VAL A 18 12.48 2.25 -20.95
N ASN A 19 13.20 3.30 -21.36
CA ASN A 19 14.42 3.73 -20.68
C ASN A 19 14.05 4.58 -19.46
N SER A 20 13.91 3.92 -18.30
CA SER A 20 13.45 4.54 -17.04
C SER A 20 14.39 5.62 -16.47
N LYS A 21 15.65 5.69 -16.93
CA LYS A 21 16.71 6.47 -16.25
C LYS A 21 16.45 7.97 -16.12
N SER A 22 15.53 8.54 -16.91
CA SER A 22 15.20 9.98 -16.89
C SER A 22 13.79 10.31 -16.41
N ARG A 23 12.94 9.33 -16.11
CA ARG A 23 11.53 9.56 -15.77
C ARG A 23 11.33 9.47 -14.26
N LYS A 24 10.87 10.58 -13.64
CA LYS A 24 10.46 10.57 -12.23
C LYS A 24 9.34 9.55 -12.03
N SER A 25 9.50 8.67 -11.05
CA SER A 25 8.45 7.72 -10.66
C SER A 25 7.24 8.45 -10.07
N ILE A 26 6.09 7.81 -10.16
CA ILE A 26 4.84 8.24 -9.53
C ILE A 26 4.70 7.52 -8.20
N ASP A 27 4.59 8.31 -7.13
CA ASP A 27 4.40 7.79 -5.79
C ASP A 27 2.90 7.55 -5.53
N LEU A 28 2.54 6.29 -5.35
CA LEU A 28 1.21 5.82 -4.97
C LEU A 28 1.18 5.63 -3.45
N LEU A 29 0.33 6.40 -2.77
CA LEU A 29 0.21 6.33 -1.31
C LEU A 29 -0.48 5.04 -0.89
N TYR A 30 -0.21 4.56 0.32
CA TYR A 30 -0.84 3.34 0.83
C TYR A 30 -2.38 3.48 0.92
N GLU A 31 -2.88 4.66 1.29
CA GLU A 31 -4.32 4.96 1.27
C GLU A 31 -4.91 4.95 -0.14
N GLU A 32 -4.13 5.37 -1.15
CA GLU A 32 -4.54 5.37 -2.55
C GLU A 32 -4.59 3.94 -3.09
N TYR A 33 -3.60 3.12 -2.75
CA TYR A 33 -3.61 1.69 -3.05
C TYR A 33 -4.80 0.97 -2.39
N GLU A 34 -5.04 1.23 -1.11
CA GLU A 34 -6.15 0.60 -0.37
C GLU A 34 -7.50 0.98 -0.98
N ALA A 35 -7.70 2.26 -1.30
CA ALA A 35 -8.93 2.72 -1.95
C ALA A 35 -9.14 2.08 -3.33
N LEU A 36 -8.07 1.94 -4.13
CA LEU A 36 -8.13 1.25 -5.41
C LEU A 36 -8.46 -0.23 -5.24
N LYS A 37 -7.81 -0.92 -4.29
CA LYS A 37 -8.07 -2.33 -3.99
C LYS A 37 -9.53 -2.55 -3.61
N LEU A 38 -10.04 -1.78 -2.64
CA LEU A 38 -11.41 -1.95 -2.14
C LEU A 38 -12.46 -1.68 -3.23
N ALA A 39 -12.27 -0.65 -4.06
CA ALA A 39 -13.23 -0.28 -5.08
C ALA A 39 -13.13 -1.12 -6.35
N ASP A 40 -11.92 -1.34 -6.90
CA ASP A 40 -11.73 -1.93 -8.22
C ASP A 40 -11.37 -3.42 -8.19
N TYR A 41 -10.80 -3.93 -7.08
CA TYR A 41 -10.43 -5.33 -6.95
C TYR A 41 -11.44 -6.12 -6.09
N ASP A 42 -11.80 -5.59 -4.92
CA ASP A 42 -12.80 -6.21 -4.02
C ASP A 42 -14.25 -5.82 -4.42
N LEU A 43 -14.41 -4.92 -5.39
CA LEU A 43 -15.69 -4.48 -5.97
C LEU A 43 -16.70 -3.91 -4.96
N LEU A 44 -16.20 -3.30 -3.88
CA LEU A 44 -17.04 -2.69 -2.85
C LEU A 44 -17.61 -1.35 -3.32
N LYS A 45 -18.81 -1.01 -2.83
CA LYS A 45 -19.35 0.33 -3.03
C LYS A 45 -18.49 1.33 -2.24
N HIS A 46 -18.39 2.55 -2.74
CA HIS A 46 -17.61 3.61 -2.09
C HIS A 46 -18.02 3.86 -0.63
N ASP A 47 -19.29 3.67 -0.29
CA ASP A 47 -19.79 3.79 1.07
C ASP A 47 -19.24 2.69 2.00
N GLU A 48 -19.22 1.45 1.53
CA GLU A 48 -18.68 0.30 2.27
C GLU A 48 -17.16 0.44 2.44
N ALA A 49 -16.46 0.76 1.36
CA ALA A 49 -15.01 0.97 1.36
C ALA A 49 -14.59 2.15 2.26
N ALA A 50 -15.36 3.25 2.25
CA ALA A 50 -15.15 4.38 3.16
C ALA A 50 -15.31 3.96 4.63
N GLY A 51 -16.32 3.13 4.92
CA GLY A 51 -16.54 2.55 6.25
C GLY A 51 -15.34 1.73 6.73
N LEU A 52 -14.80 0.85 5.87
CA LEU A 52 -13.60 0.05 6.19
C LEU A 52 -12.36 0.91 6.45
N MET A 53 -12.20 2.00 5.70
CA MET A 53 -11.10 2.96 5.86
C MET A 53 -11.32 3.96 7.02
N GLY A 54 -12.47 3.94 7.69
CA GLY A 54 -12.79 4.86 8.80
C GLY A 54 -12.87 6.33 8.38
N ILE A 55 -13.29 6.59 7.14
CA ILE A 55 -13.36 7.95 6.55
C ILE A 55 -14.74 8.24 5.97
N SER A 56 -15.03 9.51 5.70
CA SER A 56 -16.25 9.89 5.01
C SER A 56 -16.21 9.48 3.53
N ARG A 57 -17.37 9.15 2.96
CA ARG A 57 -17.53 8.83 1.53
C ARG A 57 -16.92 9.87 0.59
N PRO A 58 -17.06 11.20 0.80
CA PRO A 58 -16.39 12.19 -0.04
C PRO A 58 -14.86 12.18 0.10
N THR A 59 -14.33 11.81 1.26
CA THR A 59 -12.88 11.65 1.45
C THR A 59 -12.37 10.42 0.71
N PHE A 60 -13.10 9.30 0.80
CA PHE A 60 -12.78 8.09 0.03
C PHE A 60 -12.75 8.38 -1.47
N ALA A 61 -13.80 9.04 -1.99
CA ALA A 61 -13.90 9.37 -3.41
C ALA A 61 -12.70 10.19 -3.90
N ARG A 62 -12.21 11.18 -3.13
CA ARG A 62 -11.02 11.97 -3.48
C ARG A 62 -9.73 11.13 -3.49
N ILE A 63 -9.56 10.24 -2.52
CA ILE A 63 -8.38 9.34 -2.45
C ILE A 63 -8.38 8.39 -3.64
N TYR A 64 -9.53 7.75 -3.90
CA TYR A 64 -9.72 6.84 -5.02
C TYR A 64 -9.49 7.54 -6.37
N GLU A 65 -10.01 8.76 -6.54
CA GLU A 65 -9.78 9.56 -7.74
C GLU A 65 -8.29 9.88 -7.94
N SER A 66 -7.60 10.29 -6.87
CA SER A 66 -6.14 10.51 -6.91
C SER A 66 -5.38 9.25 -7.32
N ALA A 67 -5.75 8.10 -6.76
CA ALA A 67 -5.17 6.81 -7.11
C ALA A 67 -5.32 6.50 -8.62
N ARG A 68 -6.54 6.61 -9.15
CA ARG A 68 -6.81 6.35 -10.58
C ARG A 68 -6.06 7.31 -11.50
N ARG A 69 -6.00 8.60 -11.16
CA ARG A 69 -5.24 9.61 -11.93
C ARG A 69 -3.75 9.28 -11.96
N LYS A 70 -3.17 8.86 -10.84
CA LYS A 70 -1.75 8.47 -10.75
C LYS A 70 -1.44 7.21 -11.57
N ILE A 71 -2.32 6.21 -11.52
CA ILE A 71 -2.16 4.99 -12.33
C ILE A 71 -2.29 5.30 -13.82
N ALA A 72 -3.28 6.12 -14.20
CA ALA A 72 -3.44 6.56 -15.59
C ALA A 72 -2.18 7.31 -16.09
N ALA A 73 -1.67 8.25 -15.30
CA ALA A 73 -0.43 8.97 -15.62
C ALA A 73 0.77 8.02 -15.74
N ALA A 74 0.89 7.03 -14.86
CA ALA A 74 1.98 6.04 -14.93
C ALA A 74 1.95 5.21 -16.20
N LEU A 75 0.75 4.80 -16.64
CA LEU A 75 0.57 4.02 -17.85
C LEU A 75 0.81 4.86 -19.11
N VAL A 76 0.24 6.07 -19.18
CA VAL A 76 0.36 6.95 -20.36
C VAL A 76 1.79 7.48 -20.52
N GLU A 77 2.43 7.88 -19.43
CA GLU A 77 3.79 8.45 -19.45
C GLU A 77 4.87 7.38 -19.31
N ALA A 78 4.50 6.09 -19.29
CA ALA A 78 5.35 4.94 -18.98
C ALA A 78 6.35 5.25 -17.85
N LYS A 79 5.80 5.62 -16.70
CA LYS A 79 6.53 5.90 -15.46
C LYS A 79 6.44 4.73 -14.50
N GLU A 80 7.49 4.55 -13.71
CA GLU A 80 7.48 3.61 -12.60
C GLU A 80 6.49 4.08 -11.52
N ILE A 81 5.77 3.13 -10.91
CA ILE A 81 4.95 3.38 -9.73
C ILE A 81 5.74 2.91 -8.52
N ARG A 82 5.85 3.73 -7.47
CA ARG A 82 6.38 3.32 -6.18
C ARG A 82 5.32 3.46 -5.12
N THR A 83 5.18 2.45 -4.28
CA THR A 83 4.27 2.55 -3.13
C THR A 83 5.00 3.26 -2.01
N VAL A 84 4.45 4.38 -1.53
CA VAL A 84 5.05 5.15 -0.43
C VAL A 84 4.05 5.36 0.69
N PHE A 85 4.57 5.60 1.89
CA PHE A 85 3.75 6.03 3.01
C PHE A 85 3.23 7.44 2.78
N GLY A 86 1.94 7.62 3.04
CA GLY A 86 1.28 8.92 3.05
C GLY A 86 0.86 9.30 4.46
N ASN A 87 -0.27 9.99 4.60
CA ASN A 87 -0.84 10.36 5.89
C ASN A 87 -1.81 9.28 6.44
N ALA A 88 -1.53 8.01 6.14
CA ALA A 88 -2.38 6.89 6.51
C ALA A 88 -1.91 6.29 7.84
N VAL A 89 -2.85 5.87 8.68
CA VAL A 89 -2.54 5.13 9.90
C VAL A 89 -2.85 3.67 9.66
N MET A 90 -1.85 2.81 9.85
CA MET A 90 -2.05 1.36 9.85
C MET A 90 -2.64 0.93 11.19
N ASP A 91 -3.64 0.05 11.18
CA ASP A 91 -4.29 -0.44 12.42
C ASP A 91 -3.34 -1.21 13.34
N LYS A 92 -2.30 -1.81 12.76
CA LYS A 92 -1.38 -2.73 13.42
C LYS A 92 0.04 -2.41 12.99
N ASN A 93 1.00 -2.76 13.83
CA ASN A 93 2.41 -2.75 13.44
C ASN A 93 2.65 -3.86 12.42
N TRP A 94 2.96 -3.47 11.19
CA TRP A 94 3.34 -4.39 10.13
C TRP A 94 4.86 -4.51 10.07
N TYR A 95 5.34 -5.72 9.83
CA TYR A 95 6.75 -6.08 9.68
C TYR A 95 6.97 -6.67 8.30
N LEU A 96 8.10 -6.34 7.68
CA LEU A 96 8.60 -6.96 6.46
C LEU A 96 9.83 -7.81 6.81
N CYS A 97 9.81 -9.09 6.48
CA CYS A 97 11.02 -9.91 6.61
C CYS A 97 11.93 -9.70 5.40
N SER A 98 13.17 -9.26 5.63
CA SER A 98 14.16 -9.03 4.56
C SER A 98 14.67 -10.33 3.91
N LYS A 99 14.46 -11.49 4.57
CA LYS A 99 14.86 -12.81 4.04
C LYS A 99 13.82 -13.42 3.09
N CYS A 100 12.53 -13.37 3.45
CA CYS A 100 11.47 -14.04 2.71
C CYS A 100 10.44 -13.08 2.09
N ASN A 101 10.60 -11.77 2.28
CA ASN A 101 9.67 -10.73 1.86
C ASN A 101 8.23 -10.88 2.37
N ALA A 102 8.01 -11.75 3.37
CA ALA A 102 6.72 -11.87 4.03
C ALA A 102 6.40 -10.57 4.77
N ARG A 103 5.18 -10.08 4.58
CA ARG A 103 4.58 -8.99 5.36
C ARG A 103 3.62 -9.58 6.37
N PHE A 104 3.79 -9.26 7.63
CA PHE A 104 2.99 -9.83 8.71
C PHE A 104 2.85 -8.83 9.87
N ASN A 105 1.86 -9.05 10.72
CA ASN A 105 1.78 -8.39 12.01
C ASN A 105 2.14 -9.41 13.10
N ILE A 106 2.76 -8.94 14.18
CA ILE A 106 3.00 -9.74 15.38
C ILE A 106 2.00 -9.25 16.42
N PRO A 107 1.11 -10.12 16.95
CA PRO A 107 0.25 -9.77 18.08
C PRO A 107 1.10 -9.34 19.28
N GLU A 108 0.61 -8.40 20.09
CA GLU A 108 1.36 -7.89 21.26
C GLU A 108 1.76 -8.98 22.27
N THR A 109 1.09 -10.14 22.21
CA THR A 109 1.29 -11.31 23.07
C THR A 109 2.41 -12.25 22.61
N MET A 110 3.10 -11.97 21.51
CA MET A 110 4.11 -12.87 20.92
C MET A 110 5.49 -12.21 20.86
N ASP A 111 6.56 -13.00 21.02
CA ASP A 111 7.94 -12.52 20.99
C ASP A 111 8.28 -11.85 19.66
N LYS A 112 8.68 -10.57 19.75
CA LYS A 112 8.84 -9.62 18.63
C LYS A 112 10.07 -9.85 17.74
N GLU A 113 10.68 -11.04 17.76
CA GLU A 113 12.04 -11.21 17.22
C GLU A 113 12.16 -12.05 15.95
N THR A 114 11.10 -12.74 15.51
CA THR A 114 11.23 -13.67 14.38
C THR A 114 10.08 -13.60 13.38
N CYS A 115 10.41 -13.83 12.12
CA CYS A 115 9.42 -13.98 11.07
C CYS A 115 8.68 -15.32 11.20
N PRO A 116 7.34 -15.35 11.30
CA PRO A 116 6.58 -16.59 11.46
C PRO A 116 6.64 -17.52 10.25
N ALA A 117 7.06 -17.02 9.08
CA ALA A 117 7.15 -17.81 7.85
C ALA A 117 8.52 -18.48 7.66
N CYS A 118 9.61 -17.90 8.18
CA CYS A 118 10.97 -18.37 7.87
C CYS A 118 11.93 -18.37 9.07
N ASN A 119 11.42 -18.05 10.27
CA ASN A 119 12.15 -17.98 11.54
C ASN A 119 13.37 -17.03 11.54
N SER A 120 13.44 -16.10 10.59
CA SER A 120 14.53 -15.13 10.49
C SER A 120 14.33 -13.96 11.45
N LYS A 121 15.42 -13.47 12.05
CA LYS A 121 15.46 -12.24 12.84
C LYS A 121 15.56 -10.95 12.01
N HIS A 122 15.70 -11.07 10.69
CA HIS A 122 15.77 -9.92 9.79
C HIS A 122 14.36 -9.43 9.44
N ILE A 123 13.74 -8.73 10.39
CA ILE A 123 12.41 -8.15 10.24
C ILE A 123 12.50 -6.64 10.44
N GLU A 124 11.92 -5.89 9.53
CA GLU A 124 11.92 -4.43 9.53
C GLU A 124 10.49 -3.96 9.77
N LEU A 125 10.31 -2.99 10.67
CA LEU A 125 9.00 -2.33 10.82
C LEU A 125 8.70 -1.59 9.52
N ILE A 126 7.52 -1.83 8.96
CA ILE A 126 7.06 -1.03 7.84
C ILE A 126 6.63 0.31 8.46
N ASN A 127 7.51 1.32 8.35
CA ASN A 127 7.42 2.60 9.07
C ASN A 127 6.00 3.20 9.08
N LYS A 128 5.59 3.70 10.25
CA LYS A 128 4.38 4.51 10.44
C LYS A 128 4.35 5.72 9.51
#